data_AF-A0A926CW24-F1
#
_entry.id   AF-A0A926CW24-F1
#
_cell.length_a   1.000
_cell.length_b   1.000
_cell.length_c   1.000
_cell.angle_alpha   90.00
_cell.angle_beta   90.00
_cell.angle_gamma   90.00
#
_symmetry.space_group_name_H-M   'P 1'
#
loop_
_entity.id
_entity.type
_entity.pdbx_description
1 polymer ?
#
loop_
_entity_poly.entity_id
_entity_poly.type
_entity_poly.pdbx_seq_one_letter_code
_entity_poly.pdbx_strand_id
1 'polypeptide(L)'
;MKFLGTLPAFILLASFACGQSIIAYPDTVVCSDEPVTLFAEVDGIWGTESYIYEVVPFAPELIGGDDVDMVDDTHEGPFDIGFEFCFFGVVYDEFYIGSNGWVSFEEPNYDWDVNWTPDGPIPDDAYNVPRAAIFGPWEDWDTGACSDCIHYEVTGTAPNRKMIVTWDDVPLFLCWSDEGSFQIVLHETTNIIDNHLIEIPSCPAWGGGYSVEGIQDEDGDIAYAAPDRNHDVWETDDESNRWVPNAINWYETATGTFIASGDSIIVNPAVTTTYTVEVTLCDGTTVSDEVTVTIASPYEVAYSQQNIKCYGDDNGSINLTITGNINPMIFTWSNGSAEEDLSDLTPGDYTVNIEETDGCKVYLEFTITEPGELTLDTIGTMDITCFGGYDGYIFLNADGGIQPYSFTINEDLWQDDSNFTELIAGNYILTVSDNYGCDTFIAIILTQPVEVTVEAGKNLVIPYGGFANINAITTASPIDEIIWSPPEGLSCIDCLNPEAS
;
A
#
# COMPACT_ATOMS: atom_id res chain seq x y z
N MET A 1 35.72 72.68 -34.41
CA MET A 1 34.40 72.73 -35.08
C MET A 1 33.42 72.06 -34.13
N LYS A 2 32.38 72.79 -33.71
CA LYS A 2 31.34 72.33 -32.75
C LYS A 2 30.49 71.19 -33.34
N PHE A 3 30.07 70.28 -32.46
CA PHE A 3 28.72 69.70 -32.21
C PHE A 3 28.99 68.56 -31.18
N LEU A 4 28.71 68.62 -29.87
CA LEU A 4 27.52 68.96 -29.05
C LEU A 4 26.25 68.16 -29.42
N GLY A 5 25.86 67.21 -28.56
CA GLY A 5 24.45 66.96 -28.25
C GLY A 5 23.94 65.52 -28.34
N THR A 6 23.91 64.84 -27.19
CA THR A 6 22.83 63.97 -26.66
C THR A 6 22.30 62.78 -27.50
N LEU A 7 22.61 61.57 -27.03
CA LEU A 7 21.72 60.40 -27.05
C LEU A 7 21.60 59.90 -25.61
N PRO A 8 20.40 59.49 -25.15
CA PRO A 8 20.16 59.19 -23.75
C PRO A 8 20.95 57.96 -23.34
N ALA A 9 21.53 58.00 -22.14
CA ALA A 9 21.89 56.77 -21.47
C ALA A 9 20.58 56.03 -21.21
N PHE A 10 20.29 55.01 -22.03
CA PHE A 10 19.47 53.90 -21.58
C PHE A 10 20.26 53.28 -20.44
N ILE A 11 19.99 53.73 -19.21
CA ILE A 11 20.21 52.92 -18.03
C ILE A 11 19.24 51.77 -18.25
N LEU A 12 19.76 50.68 -18.81
CA LEU A 12 19.17 49.38 -18.57
C LEU A 12 19.22 49.24 -17.05
N LEU A 13 18.07 49.45 -16.39
CA LEU A 13 17.80 48.88 -15.09
C LEU A 13 17.96 47.37 -15.32
N ALA A 14 19.19 46.88 -15.20
CA ALA A 14 19.40 45.51 -14.83
C ALA A 14 18.85 45.45 -13.41
N SER A 15 17.56 45.11 -13.30
CA SER A 15 17.04 44.52 -12.10
C SER A 15 18.05 43.44 -11.74
N PHE A 16 18.60 43.53 -10.54
CA PHE A 16 19.18 42.36 -9.92
C PHE A 16 18.00 41.43 -9.68
N ALA A 17 17.63 40.66 -10.71
CA ALA A 17 16.93 39.41 -10.50
C ALA A 17 17.90 38.57 -9.67
N CYS A 18 17.76 38.63 -8.35
CA CYS A 18 18.19 37.52 -7.52
C CYS A 18 17.58 36.28 -8.18
N GLY A 19 18.40 35.29 -8.53
CA GLY A 19 17.92 34.11 -9.26
C GLY A 19 16.95 33.36 -8.37
N GLN A 20 15.67 33.69 -8.48
CA GLN A 20 14.60 33.03 -7.78
C GLN A 20 14.18 31.85 -8.64
N SER A 21 14.19 30.68 -8.03
CA SER A 21 13.76 29.42 -8.65
C SER A 21 12.81 28.73 -7.71
N ILE A 22 11.85 28.01 -8.26
CA ILE A 22 11.09 27.01 -7.52
C ILE A 22 11.70 25.64 -7.82
N ILE A 23 11.69 24.73 -6.85
CA ILE A 23 12.18 23.35 -6.99
C ILE A 23 11.03 22.42 -6.64
N ALA A 24 10.65 21.53 -7.55
CA ALA A 24 9.62 20.52 -7.33
C ALA A 24 10.26 19.15 -7.05
N TYR A 25 9.73 18.40 -6.07
CA TYR A 25 10.25 17.08 -5.70
C TYR A 25 9.21 16.21 -4.97
N PRO A 26 9.45 14.89 -4.82
CA PRO A 26 10.48 14.11 -5.49
C PRO A 26 10.04 13.64 -6.87
N ASP A 27 10.99 13.63 -7.81
CA ASP A 27 10.91 12.71 -8.95
C ASP A 27 10.90 11.28 -8.39
N THR A 28 9.84 10.53 -8.67
CA THR A 28 9.63 9.22 -8.06
C THR A 28 9.06 8.21 -9.04
N VAL A 29 9.28 6.93 -8.75
CA VAL A 29 8.69 5.79 -9.44
C VAL A 29 7.75 5.10 -8.47
N VAL A 30 6.50 4.90 -8.85
CA VAL A 30 5.49 4.21 -8.03
C VAL A 30 4.70 3.21 -8.86
N CYS A 31 3.98 2.33 -8.18
CA CYS A 31 3.00 1.46 -8.81
C CYS A 31 1.75 2.27 -9.19
N SER A 32 1.02 1.80 -10.21
CA SER A 32 -0.25 2.42 -10.59
C SER A 32 -1.16 2.56 -9.36
N ASP A 33 -1.80 3.72 -9.26
CA ASP A 33 -2.81 4.04 -8.26
C ASP A 33 -2.31 4.20 -6.80
N GLU A 34 -0.99 4.28 -6.58
CA GLU A 34 -0.39 4.66 -5.29
C GLU A 34 -0.35 6.19 -5.12
N PRO A 35 -0.86 6.75 -3.99
CA PRO A 35 -0.81 8.19 -3.75
C PRO A 35 0.62 8.66 -3.48
N VAL A 36 0.99 9.77 -4.12
CA VAL A 36 2.30 10.43 -3.96
C VAL A 36 2.09 11.84 -3.46
N THR A 37 2.83 12.21 -2.42
CA THR A 37 2.95 13.61 -1.99
C THR A 37 4.10 14.26 -2.74
N LEU A 38 3.79 15.33 -3.48
CA LEU A 38 4.75 16.20 -4.14
C LEU A 38 4.90 17.47 -3.30
N PHE A 39 6.09 18.07 -3.36
CA PHE A 39 6.48 19.26 -2.62
C PHE A 39 7.12 20.25 -3.58
N ALA A 40 6.98 21.52 -3.27
CA ALA A 40 7.67 22.60 -3.94
C ALA A 40 8.34 23.51 -2.91
N GLU A 41 9.58 23.88 -3.19
CA GLU A 41 10.37 24.79 -2.38
C GLU A 41 10.82 25.96 -3.25
N VAL A 42 10.49 27.18 -2.85
CA VAL A 42 10.98 28.38 -3.54
C VAL A 42 12.33 28.77 -2.96
N ASP A 43 13.37 28.80 -3.80
CA ASP A 43 14.69 29.29 -3.45
C ASP A 43 14.67 30.82 -3.39
N GLY A 44 15.00 31.36 -2.22
CA GLY A 44 14.72 32.75 -1.82
C GLY A 44 13.42 32.86 -1.03
N ILE A 45 13.37 33.77 -0.05
CA ILE A 45 12.26 33.87 0.91
C ILE A 45 10.94 34.19 0.19
N TRP A 46 10.20 33.15 -0.18
CA TRP A 46 8.80 33.18 -0.56
C TRP A 46 8.08 32.09 0.22
N GLY A 47 7.49 32.47 1.34
CA GLY A 47 6.68 31.64 2.23
C GLY A 47 5.37 31.23 1.56
N THR A 48 5.46 30.28 0.66
CA THR A 48 4.32 29.42 0.35
C THR A 48 4.45 28.26 1.31
N GLU A 49 3.64 28.34 2.37
CA GLU A 49 3.61 27.47 3.54
C GLU A 49 4.92 27.37 4.33
N SER A 50 5.35 28.50 4.89
CA SER A 50 6.13 28.45 6.12
C SER A 50 6.02 29.78 6.86
N TYR A 51 5.22 29.78 7.93
CA TYR A 51 5.48 30.71 9.03
C TYR A 51 6.79 30.24 9.65
N ILE A 52 7.88 30.91 9.30
CA ILE A 52 9.15 30.68 9.99
C ILE A 52 9.05 31.47 11.29
N TYR A 53 8.91 30.75 12.41
CA TYR A 53 9.18 31.30 13.73
C TYR A 53 10.68 31.63 13.78
N GLU A 54 11.00 32.88 13.51
CA GLU A 54 12.32 33.45 13.77
C GLU A 54 12.10 34.71 14.59
N VAL A 55 12.88 34.88 15.65
CA VAL A 55 12.89 36.13 16.41
C VAL A 55 13.50 37.20 15.50
N VAL A 56 12.64 37.88 14.75
CA VAL A 56 13.01 39.06 13.98
C VAL A 56 13.00 40.23 14.97
N PRO A 57 14.09 40.99 15.12
CA PRO A 57 14.11 42.11 16.04
C PRO A 57 12.99 43.11 15.68
N PHE A 58 12.27 43.61 16.68
CA PHE A 58 11.46 44.82 16.53
C PHE A 58 12.26 45.86 15.74
N ALA A 59 11.60 46.55 14.80
CA ALA A 59 12.31 47.50 13.95
C ALA A 59 13.01 48.53 14.86
N PRO A 60 14.28 48.86 14.59
CA PRO A 60 14.99 49.81 15.45
C PRO A 60 14.24 51.14 15.49
N GLU A 61 14.19 51.73 16.69
CA GLU A 61 13.71 53.09 17.04
C GLU A 61 13.41 53.97 15.82
N LEU A 62 12.13 54.32 15.67
CA LEU A 62 11.57 55.14 14.59
C LEU A 62 12.52 56.31 14.26
N ILE A 63 13.04 56.33 13.03
CA ILE A 63 14.12 57.23 12.61
C ILE A 63 13.59 58.47 11.86
N GLY A 64 12.29 58.49 11.58
CA GLY A 64 11.49 59.53 10.97
C GLY A 64 10.08 59.00 10.67
N GLY A 65 9.21 59.79 10.05
CA GLY A 65 7.84 59.39 9.68
C GLY A 65 6.80 60.41 10.14
N ASP A 66 5.53 60.11 9.90
CA ASP A 66 4.39 60.96 10.27
C ASP A 66 3.54 60.24 11.32
N ASP A 67 3.16 60.98 12.37
CA ASP A 67 2.25 60.49 13.41
C ASP A 67 0.81 60.53 12.89
N VAL A 68 0.03 59.50 13.24
CA VAL A 68 -1.37 59.38 12.85
C VAL A 68 -2.24 59.57 14.08
N ASP A 69 -2.76 60.78 14.23
CA ASP A 69 -3.73 61.10 15.27
C ASP A 69 -5.10 60.51 14.88
N MET A 70 -5.55 59.49 15.60
CA MET A 70 -6.83 58.83 15.34
C MET A 70 -7.72 58.85 16.57
N VAL A 71 -9.03 58.85 16.34
CA VAL A 71 -10.03 58.64 17.39
C VAL A 71 -10.30 57.14 17.51
N ASP A 72 -10.73 56.71 18.68
CA ASP A 72 -11.28 55.37 18.89
C ASP A 72 -12.33 55.02 17.82
N ASP A 73 -12.28 53.79 17.32
CA ASP A 73 -13.03 53.32 16.15
C ASP A 73 -12.95 54.26 14.94
N THR A 74 -11.73 54.64 14.49
CA THR A 74 -11.53 55.41 13.25
C THR A 74 -10.44 54.84 12.34
N HIS A 75 -10.46 55.24 11.07
CA HIS A 75 -9.41 54.91 10.09
C HIS A 75 -8.98 56.19 9.40
N GLU A 76 -7.74 56.21 8.95
CA GLU A 76 -7.15 57.33 8.21
C GLU A 76 -6.45 56.82 6.95
N GLY A 77 -6.36 57.70 5.94
CA GLY A 77 -5.74 57.40 4.65
C GLY A 77 -6.48 58.04 3.46
N PRO A 78 -6.06 57.74 2.21
CA PRO A 78 -4.93 56.90 1.86
C PRO A 78 -3.59 57.58 2.19
N PHE A 79 -2.62 56.78 2.63
CA PHE A 79 -1.22 57.15 2.78
C PHE A 79 -0.40 56.50 1.67
N ASP A 80 0.71 57.14 1.27
CA ASP A 80 1.64 56.59 0.29
C ASP A 80 2.50 55.47 0.94
N ILE A 81 2.45 54.25 0.39
CA ILE A 81 3.33 53.13 0.79
C ILE A 81 4.79 53.49 0.51
N GLY A 82 5.02 54.39 -0.44
CA GLY A 82 6.32 54.79 -0.93
C GLY A 82 6.86 53.86 -2.01
N PHE A 83 6.22 52.73 -2.30
CA PHE A 83 6.57 51.80 -3.37
C PHE A 83 5.35 50.98 -3.82
N GLU A 84 5.44 50.36 -5.00
CA GLU A 84 4.43 49.41 -5.48
C GLU A 84 4.54 48.10 -4.69
N PHE A 85 3.49 47.73 -3.96
CA PHE A 85 3.36 46.52 -3.16
C PHE A 85 2.30 45.59 -3.78
N CYS A 86 2.60 44.30 -3.91
CA CYS A 86 1.69 43.34 -4.52
C CYS A 86 0.99 42.51 -3.44
N PHE A 87 -0.33 42.46 -3.47
CA PHE A 87 -1.14 41.76 -2.48
C PHE A 87 -2.24 40.98 -3.20
N PHE A 88 -2.29 39.66 -3.00
CA PHE A 88 -3.20 38.75 -3.72
C PHE A 88 -3.21 38.93 -5.25
N GLY A 89 -2.07 39.30 -5.85
CA GLY A 89 -1.94 39.51 -7.30
C GLY A 89 -2.39 40.87 -7.81
N VAL A 90 -2.82 41.78 -6.93
CA VAL A 90 -3.14 43.19 -7.23
C VAL A 90 -2.01 44.08 -6.70
N VAL A 91 -1.66 45.13 -7.46
CA VAL A 91 -0.59 46.07 -7.07
C VAL A 91 -1.20 47.33 -6.48
N TYR A 92 -0.73 47.69 -5.29
CA TYR A 92 -1.13 48.85 -4.51
C TYR A 92 0.08 49.74 -4.23
N ASP A 93 -0.11 51.05 -4.26
CA ASP A 93 0.89 52.07 -3.87
C ASP A 93 0.39 52.96 -2.73
N GLU A 94 -0.86 52.74 -2.30
CA GLU A 94 -1.52 53.46 -1.22
C GLU A 94 -2.10 52.47 -0.20
N PHE A 95 -2.25 52.91 1.06
CA PHE A 95 -2.83 52.11 2.13
C PHE A 95 -3.62 52.96 3.12
N TYR A 96 -4.46 52.30 3.91
CA TYR A 96 -5.26 52.87 5.00
C TYR A 96 -4.89 52.19 6.32
N ILE A 97 -4.96 52.94 7.42
CA ILE A 97 -4.67 52.45 8.78
C ILE A 97 -5.96 52.52 9.60
N GLY A 98 -6.29 51.44 10.31
CA GLY A 98 -7.40 51.40 11.27
C GLY A 98 -6.93 51.47 12.71
N SER A 99 -7.73 52.08 13.60
CA SER A 99 -7.44 52.19 15.05
C SER A 99 -7.28 50.82 15.68
N ASN A 100 -8.02 49.85 15.17
CA ASN A 100 -8.14 48.51 15.74
C ASN A 100 -7.05 47.55 15.21
N GLY A 101 -5.97 48.08 14.65
CA GLY A 101 -4.76 47.33 14.36
C GLY A 101 -4.74 46.58 13.03
N TRP A 102 -5.17 47.21 11.94
CA TRP A 102 -5.09 46.65 10.60
C TRP A 102 -4.58 47.67 9.57
N VAL A 103 -4.07 47.15 8.46
CA VAL A 103 -3.72 47.90 7.24
C VAL A 103 -4.57 47.39 6.09
N SER A 104 -5.23 48.29 5.34
CA SER A 104 -6.02 47.96 4.15
C SER A 104 -5.42 48.61 2.91
N PHE A 105 -5.47 47.91 1.77
CA PHE A 105 -5.05 48.47 0.49
C PHE A 105 -6.22 49.00 -0.35
N GLU A 106 -7.45 48.82 0.11
CA GLU A 106 -8.64 49.44 -0.46
C GLU A 106 -9.29 50.43 0.51
N GLU A 107 -10.00 51.41 -0.06
CA GLU A 107 -10.72 52.42 0.73
C GLU A 107 -11.81 51.73 1.57
N PRO A 108 -11.79 51.96 2.89
CA PRO A 108 -12.86 51.53 3.77
C PRO A 108 -14.24 52.12 3.38
N ASN A 109 -15.32 51.33 3.26
CA ASN A 109 -16.65 51.87 2.91
C ASN A 109 -17.28 52.70 4.06
N TYR A 110 -17.94 53.81 3.71
CA TYR A 110 -18.43 54.88 4.61
C TYR A 110 -19.64 54.57 5.54
N ASP A 111 -19.83 53.34 6.04
CA ASP A 111 -20.90 53.03 7.03
C ASP A 111 -20.38 52.26 8.25
N TRP A 112 -19.05 52.15 8.36
CA TRP A 112 -18.36 51.42 9.40
C TRP A 112 -18.19 52.36 10.58
N ASP A 113 -19.20 52.63 11.41
CA ASP A 113 -19.07 53.48 12.62
C ASP A 113 -19.44 52.68 13.90
N VAL A 114 -19.63 51.35 13.81
CA VAL A 114 -20.27 50.57 14.91
C VAL A 114 -19.79 49.11 15.15
N ASN A 115 -18.78 48.57 14.45
CA ASN A 115 -18.07 47.32 14.80
C ASN A 115 -17.00 47.00 13.71
N TRP A 116 -15.73 47.33 13.94
CA TRP A 116 -14.70 47.40 12.89
C TRP A 116 -13.76 46.21 12.86
N THR A 117 -14.38 45.03 12.90
CA THR A 117 -13.72 43.77 13.23
C THR A 117 -14.45 42.69 12.46
N PRO A 118 -13.79 41.58 12.15
CA PRO A 118 -14.50 40.36 11.80
C PRO A 118 -15.56 40.07 12.87
N ASP A 119 -16.84 39.97 12.46
CA ASP A 119 -17.93 39.50 13.34
C ASP A 119 -17.77 37.98 13.59
N GLY A 120 -16.87 37.35 12.83
CA GLY A 120 -16.47 35.95 12.90
C GLY A 120 -14.98 35.75 12.62
N PRO A 121 -14.52 34.51 12.42
CA PRO A 121 -13.17 34.25 11.97
C PRO A 121 -12.96 34.67 10.51
N ILE A 122 -11.77 35.18 10.15
CA ILE A 122 -11.42 35.36 8.72
C ILE A 122 -11.24 33.98 8.04
N PRO A 123 -11.61 33.81 6.75
CA PRO A 123 -12.21 34.82 5.88
C PRO A 123 -13.63 35.18 6.34
N ASP A 124 -13.90 36.48 6.42
CA ASP A 124 -15.21 37.02 6.79
C ASP A 124 -15.71 37.93 5.65
N ASP A 125 -16.80 37.48 5.01
CA ASP A 125 -17.42 38.19 3.90
C ASP A 125 -18.42 39.25 4.36
N ALA A 126 -18.52 39.51 5.67
CA ALA A 126 -19.34 40.58 6.22
C ALA A 126 -18.92 41.97 5.71
N TYR A 127 -19.93 42.82 5.49
CA TYR A 127 -19.75 44.12 4.84
C TYR A 127 -18.93 45.13 5.68
N ASN A 128 -18.80 44.89 6.98
CA ASN A 128 -18.08 45.72 7.94
C ASN A 128 -16.60 45.31 8.13
N VAL A 129 -16.13 44.28 7.43
CA VAL A 129 -14.75 43.81 7.52
C VAL A 129 -13.90 44.47 6.42
N PRO A 130 -12.74 45.07 6.77
CA PRO A 130 -11.79 45.62 5.80
C PRO A 130 -11.38 44.58 4.74
N ARG A 131 -11.22 45.03 3.49
CA ARG A 131 -10.88 44.19 2.33
C ARG A 131 -9.48 44.48 1.82
N ALA A 132 -8.87 43.50 1.16
CA ALA A 132 -7.45 43.57 0.80
C ALA A 132 -6.61 44.02 2.02
N ALA A 133 -6.80 43.32 3.14
CA ALA A 133 -6.38 43.78 4.46
C ALA A 133 -5.40 42.82 5.13
N ILE A 134 -4.49 43.42 5.90
CA ILE A 134 -3.57 42.78 6.82
C ILE A 134 -4.05 43.11 8.22
N PHE A 135 -4.40 42.07 8.98
CA PHE A 135 -4.83 42.15 10.36
C PHE A 135 -3.62 41.93 11.27
N GLY A 136 -3.33 42.93 12.12
CA GLY A 136 -2.42 42.84 13.24
C GLY A 136 -3.02 41.99 14.36
N PRO A 137 -2.87 42.36 15.64
CA PRO A 137 -3.68 41.83 16.73
C PRO A 137 -4.96 42.66 16.85
N TRP A 138 -6.11 42.05 16.59
CA TRP A 138 -7.38 42.70 16.93
C TRP A 138 -7.64 42.66 18.44
N GLU A 139 -7.61 43.83 19.06
CA GLU A 139 -8.15 44.16 20.37
C GLU A 139 -8.87 45.52 20.26
N ASP A 140 -9.73 45.87 21.22
CA ASP A 140 -10.42 47.16 21.26
C ASP A 140 -9.44 48.26 21.72
N TRP A 141 -8.60 48.72 20.81
CA TRP A 141 -7.51 49.68 21.06
C TRP A 141 -8.05 51.12 21.21
N ASP A 142 -7.90 51.73 22.40
CA ASP A 142 -8.36 53.09 22.70
C ASP A 142 -7.33 54.12 22.21
N THR A 143 -7.17 54.22 20.89
CA THR A 143 -6.17 55.10 20.26
C THR A 143 -6.44 56.59 20.55
N GLY A 144 -7.68 56.94 20.89
CA GLY A 144 -8.03 58.29 21.34
C GLY A 144 -7.53 58.67 22.74
N ALA A 145 -7.09 57.69 23.55
CA ALA A 145 -6.51 57.90 24.86
C ALA A 145 -4.98 58.10 24.86
N CYS A 146 -4.32 57.87 23.74
CA CYS A 146 -2.90 58.12 23.54
C CYS A 146 -2.65 59.22 22.48
N SER A 147 -1.44 59.76 22.46
CA SER A 147 -1.00 60.76 21.46
C SER A 147 0.29 60.25 20.84
N ASP A 148 0.43 60.37 19.52
CA ASP A 148 1.60 59.90 18.76
C ASP A 148 1.87 58.38 18.93
N CYS A 149 0.84 57.59 19.28
CA CYS A 149 0.93 56.15 19.52
C CYS A 149 0.75 55.30 18.25
N ILE A 150 0.32 55.92 17.15
CA ILE A 150 0.31 55.30 15.82
C ILE A 150 1.25 56.10 14.94
N HIS A 151 2.21 55.41 14.34
CA HIS A 151 3.23 56.02 13.53
C HIS A 151 3.49 55.19 12.29
N TYR A 152 3.63 55.84 11.13
CA TYR A 152 4.09 55.16 9.93
C TYR A 152 5.32 55.84 9.32
N GLU A 153 6.23 55.02 8.82
CA GLU A 153 7.42 55.50 8.14
C GLU A 153 7.81 54.61 6.95
N VAL A 154 8.46 55.23 5.97
CA VAL A 154 9.11 54.52 4.87
C VAL A 154 10.61 54.67 5.03
N THR A 155 11.28 53.58 5.40
CA THR A 155 12.73 53.54 5.62
C THR A 155 13.47 52.91 4.44
N GLY A 156 14.79 53.11 4.40
CA GLY A 156 15.65 52.52 3.38
C GLY A 156 15.68 53.34 2.09
N THR A 157 16.15 52.71 1.01
CA THR A 157 16.26 53.32 -0.32
C THR A 157 15.89 52.29 -1.38
N ALA A 158 15.17 52.74 -2.42
CA ALA A 158 14.79 51.87 -3.53
C ALA A 158 16.01 51.10 -4.08
N PRO A 159 15.89 49.79 -4.36
CA PRO A 159 14.65 48.99 -4.32
C PRO A 159 14.34 48.32 -2.97
N ASN A 160 15.07 48.61 -1.89
CA ASN A 160 14.92 47.93 -0.59
C ASN A 160 14.28 48.83 0.48
N ARG A 161 13.23 49.56 0.11
CA ARG A 161 12.44 50.31 1.09
C ARG A 161 11.62 49.36 1.95
N LYS A 162 11.25 49.84 3.13
CA LYS A 162 10.27 49.19 4.01
C LYS A 162 9.26 50.22 4.45
N MET A 163 7.99 49.87 4.34
CA MET A 163 6.91 50.61 5.00
C MET A 163 6.68 49.94 6.34
N ILE A 164 6.71 50.73 7.41
CA ILE A 164 6.53 50.26 8.78
C ILE A 164 5.36 51.05 9.36
N VAL A 165 4.34 50.36 9.86
CA VAL A 165 3.25 50.94 10.64
C VAL A 165 3.37 50.38 12.04
N THR A 166 3.46 51.25 13.04
CA THR A 166 3.67 50.89 14.44
C THR A 166 2.51 51.42 15.27
N TRP A 167 1.99 50.55 16.13
CA TRP A 167 1.17 50.88 17.28
C TRP A 167 2.06 50.70 18.51
N ASP A 168 2.33 51.77 19.24
CA ASP A 168 3.27 51.81 20.37
C ASP A 168 2.57 52.27 21.64
N ASP A 169 2.63 51.44 22.69
CA ASP A 169 2.02 51.63 24.01
C ASP A 169 0.55 52.11 23.92
N VAL A 170 -0.25 51.45 23.07
CA VAL A 170 -1.65 51.81 22.85
C VAL A 170 -2.51 51.24 23.98
N PRO A 171 -3.29 52.06 24.71
CA PRO A 171 -4.16 51.57 25.78
C PRO A 171 -5.29 50.69 25.26
N LEU A 172 -5.67 49.66 26.01
CA LEU A 172 -6.87 48.87 25.73
C LEU A 172 -8.13 49.52 26.31
N PHE A 173 -9.22 49.53 25.53
CA PHE A 173 -10.52 50.04 25.96
C PHE A 173 -11.03 49.27 27.17
N LEU A 174 -11.48 49.98 28.22
CA LEU A 174 -11.93 49.46 29.53
C LEU A 174 -10.87 48.69 30.35
N CYS A 175 -9.70 48.38 29.79
CA CYS A 175 -8.53 47.81 30.45
C CYS A 175 -7.36 48.80 30.46
N TRP A 176 -7.64 50.08 30.78
CA TRP A 176 -6.70 51.21 30.66
C TRP A 176 -5.37 51.12 31.44
N SER A 177 -5.12 50.06 32.22
CA SER A 177 -3.80 49.80 32.82
C SER A 177 -2.90 48.92 31.97
N ASP A 178 -3.47 48.32 30.92
CA ASP A 178 -2.80 47.41 30.01
C ASP A 178 -2.64 48.16 28.68
N GLU A 179 -1.40 48.24 28.22
CA GLU A 179 -0.98 48.90 26.98
C GLU A 179 -0.34 47.82 26.11
N GLY A 180 -0.40 47.99 24.80
CA GLY A 180 0.21 47.04 23.89
C GLY A 180 0.85 47.65 22.66
N SER A 181 1.80 46.92 22.11
CA SER A 181 2.63 47.37 20.99
C SER A 181 2.79 46.29 19.93
N PHE A 182 2.63 46.69 18.67
CA PHE A 182 2.89 45.86 17.50
C PHE A 182 3.21 46.69 16.27
N GLN A 183 3.70 46.05 15.22
CA GLN A 183 4.01 46.69 13.95
C GLN A 183 3.71 45.78 12.76
N ILE A 184 3.26 46.38 11.67
CA ILE A 184 3.12 45.75 10.35
C ILE A 184 4.17 46.33 9.42
N VAL A 185 4.97 45.46 8.79
CA VAL A 185 6.10 45.85 7.95
C VAL A 185 5.94 45.26 6.55
N LEU A 186 5.89 46.12 5.54
CA LEU A 186 5.91 45.72 4.13
C LEU A 186 7.31 45.93 3.56
N HIS A 187 7.84 44.93 2.86
CA HIS A 187 9.19 44.98 2.28
C HIS A 187 9.11 45.12 0.75
N GLU A 188 9.69 46.19 0.18
CA GLU A 188 9.61 46.53 -1.25
C GLU A 188 10.13 45.42 -2.18
N THR A 189 11.35 44.93 -1.96
CA THR A 189 11.97 43.95 -2.89
C THR A 189 11.39 42.55 -2.72
N THR A 190 11.11 42.13 -1.50
CA THR A 190 10.72 40.74 -1.22
C THR A 190 9.22 40.54 -1.20
N ASN A 191 8.44 41.63 -1.20
CA ASN A 191 6.98 41.59 -1.08
C ASN A 191 6.49 40.78 0.14
N ILE A 192 7.32 40.79 1.18
CA ILE A 192 7.06 40.14 2.47
C ILE A 192 6.25 41.10 3.33
N ILE A 193 5.35 40.54 4.12
CA ILE A 193 4.67 41.21 5.22
C ILE A 193 5.19 40.59 6.51
N ASP A 194 5.70 41.40 7.42
CA ASP A 194 5.94 40.96 8.80
C ASP A 194 4.94 41.66 9.72
N ASN A 195 4.29 40.89 10.58
CA ASN A 195 3.58 41.40 11.74
C ASN A 195 4.41 41.08 12.98
N HIS A 196 4.73 42.07 13.81
CA HIS A 196 5.50 41.87 15.03
C HIS A 196 4.69 42.36 16.21
N LEU A 197 4.47 41.48 17.16
CA LEU A 197 3.65 41.66 18.34
C LEU A 197 4.59 41.65 19.55
N ILE A 198 4.69 42.75 20.28
CA ILE A 198 5.60 42.82 21.43
C ILE A 198 4.87 42.50 22.71
N GLU A 199 3.84 43.27 23.04
CA GLU A 199 3.09 43.11 24.28
C GLU A 199 1.62 43.24 23.88
N ILE A 200 0.93 42.12 23.77
CA ILE A 200 -0.50 42.09 23.44
C ILE A 200 -1.22 41.52 24.66
N PRO A 201 -1.71 42.40 25.57
CA PRO A 201 -2.47 41.95 26.71
C PRO A 201 -3.86 41.49 26.27
N SER A 202 -4.41 40.50 26.97
CA SER A 202 -5.83 40.14 26.82
C SER A 202 -6.69 41.01 27.73
N CYS A 203 -7.79 41.59 27.21
CA CYS A 203 -8.76 42.35 28.01
C CYS A 203 -10.08 41.59 28.25
N PRO A 204 -10.20 40.78 29.32
CA PRO A 204 -11.41 39.99 29.61
C PRO A 204 -12.63 40.82 30.05
N ALA A 205 -12.49 42.15 30.21
CA ALA A 205 -13.59 43.03 30.57
C ALA A 205 -14.56 43.25 29.39
N TRP A 206 -14.11 42.98 28.17
CA TRP A 206 -14.91 42.94 26.96
C TRP A 206 -15.01 41.50 26.43
N GLY A 207 -16.09 41.18 25.72
CA GLY A 207 -16.35 39.81 25.24
C GLY A 207 -17.13 39.85 23.94
N GLY A 208 -16.56 40.54 22.94
CA GLY A 208 -17.33 41.03 21.78
C GLY A 208 -16.85 40.64 20.39
N GLY A 209 -15.66 40.09 20.18
CA GLY A 209 -15.20 39.72 18.83
C GLY A 209 -14.03 38.74 18.80
N TYR A 210 -13.59 38.38 17.60
CA TYR A 210 -12.45 37.49 17.37
C TYR A 210 -11.16 38.28 17.29
N SER A 211 -10.19 38.00 18.16
CA SER A 211 -8.82 38.50 18.03
C SER A 211 -8.16 37.74 16.89
N VAL A 212 -8.06 38.41 15.74
CA VAL A 212 -7.51 37.85 14.50
C VAL A 212 -6.16 38.44 14.19
N GLU A 213 -5.24 37.60 13.72
CA GLU A 213 -4.01 38.00 13.05
C GLU A 213 -3.91 37.26 11.73
N GLY A 214 -3.76 37.99 10.63
CA GLY A 214 -3.88 37.37 9.32
C GLY A 214 -3.90 38.32 8.14
N ILE A 215 -4.21 37.77 6.97
CA ILE A 215 -4.40 38.51 5.72
C ILE A 215 -5.68 38.03 5.04
N GLN A 216 -6.36 38.93 4.33
CA GLN A 216 -7.58 38.63 3.57
C GLN A 216 -7.57 39.37 2.23
N ASP A 217 -8.10 38.74 1.19
CA ASP A 217 -8.19 39.31 -0.15
C ASP A 217 -9.32 40.35 -0.32
N GLU A 218 -9.47 40.87 -1.54
CA GLU A 218 -10.45 41.92 -1.88
C GLU A 218 -11.90 41.42 -1.78
N ASP A 219 -12.15 40.16 -2.14
CA ASP A 219 -13.47 39.53 -2.12
C ASP A 219 -13.86 39.01 -0.73
N GLY A 220 -12.88 38.87 0.17
CA GLY A 220 -13.01 38.34 1.53
C GLY A 220 -13.46 36.89 1.61
N ASP A 221 -13.23 36.13 0.55
CA ASP A 221 -13.46 34.69 0.50
C ASP A 221 -12.16 33.90 0.66
N ILE A 222 -10.99 34.54 0.50
CA ILE A 222 -9.67 33.95 0.77
C ILE A 222 -9.00 34.73 1.90
N ALA A 223 -8.68 34.03 2.99
CA ALA A 223 -7.89 34.58 4.08
C ALA A 223 -6.99 33.53 4.71
N TYR A 224 -5.93 34.00 5.35
CA TYR A 224 -5.00 33.18 6.12
C TYR A 224 -4.81 33.83 7.48
N ALA A 225 -5.04 33.07 8.55
CA ALA A 225 -4.82 33.51 9.92
C ALA A 225 -3.66 32.75 10.55
N ALA A 226 -2.91 33.40 11.43
CA ALA A 226 -1.85 32.74 12.18
C ALA A 226 -2.47 31.62 13.06
N PRO A 227 -1.78 30.49 13.28
CA PRO A 227 -2.33 29.38 14.06
C PRO A 227 -2.82 29.84 15.43
N ASP A 228 -4.04 29.45 15.81
CA ASP A 228 -4.72 29.87 17.04
C ASP A 228 -4.97 31.39 17.17
N ARG A 229 -4.63 32.21 16.16
CA ARG A 229 -4.86 33.67 16.11
C ARG A 229 -6.12 34.02 15.33
N ASN A 230 -7.14 33.24 15.57
CA ASN A 230 -8.50 33.45 15.07
C ASN A 230 -9.45 32.98 16.17
N HIS A 231 -9.37 33.64 17.32
CA HIS A 231 -9.91 33.17 18.60
C HIS A 231 -10.43 34.32 19.45
N ASP A 232 -11.43 34.07 20.30
CA ASP A 232 -12.16 35.08 21.08
C ASP A 232 -11.30 35.86 22.10
N VAL A 233 -10.17 35.29 22.52
CA VAL A 233 -9.20 35.88 23.47
C VAL A 233 -7.84 35.23 23.25
N TRP A 234 -6.78 36.03 23.10
CA TRP A 234 -5.39 35.57 23.24
C TRP A 234 -4.49 36.70 23.74
N GLU A 235 -3.30 36.34 24.22
CA GLU A 235 -2.26 37.27 24.62
C GLU A 235 -0.94 36.80 24.02
N THR A 236 0.00 37.72 23.81
CA THR A 236 1.35 37.37 23.40
C THR A 236 2.38 38.35 23.90
N ASP A 237 3.59 37.85 24.09
CA ASP A 237 4.78 38.63 24.44
C ASP A 237 5.90 38.20 23.49
N ASP A 238 6.35 39.13 22.64
CA ASP A 238 7.42 38.95 21.62
C ASP A 238 7.14 37.83 20.59
N GLU A 239 6.07 37.97 19.82
CA GLU A 239 5.67 37.10 18.71
C GLU A 239 5.81 37.82 17.36
N SER A 240 6.09 37.08 16.30
CA SER A 240 6.12 37.65 14.95
C SER A 240 5.64 36.63 13.92
N ASN A 241 4.83 37.11 12.98
CA ASN A 241 4.31 36.32 11.87
C ASN A 241 4.72 36.94 10.54
N ARG A 242 5.10 36.09 9.59
CA ARG A 242 5.54 36.51 8.25
C ARG A 242 4.58 35.95 7.21
N TRP A 243 4.05 36.82 6.36
CA TRP A 243 3.20 36.46 5.22
C TRP A 243 3.90 36.70 3.90
N VAL A 244 3.66 35.79 2.95
CA VAL A 244 4.08 35.94 1.57
C VAL A 244 2.87 35.76 0.65
N PRO A 245 2.41 36.83 -0.02
CA PRO A 245 1.11 36.87 -0.69
C PRO A 245 1.05 36.24 -2.09
N ASN A 246 2.10 35.53 -2.57
CA ASN A 246 2.12 34.91 -3.90
C ASN A 246 1.75 33.41 -3.81
N ALA A 247 0.76 32.93 -4.57
CA ALA A 247 0.30 31.54 -4.55
C ALA A 247 1.21 30.59 -5.38
N ILE A 248 1.61 29.45 -4.80
CA ILE A 248 2.09 28.29 -5.57
C ILE A 248 0.89 27.59 -6.19
N ASN A 249 0.93 27.38 -7.51
CA ASN A 249 -0.08 26.63 -8.24
C ASN A 249 0.54 25.41 -8.92
N TRP A 250 -0.18 24.29 -8.88
CA TRP A 250 0.21 23.04 -9.51
C TRP A 250 -0.68 22.72 -10.71
N TYR A 251 -0.07 22.27 -11.79
CA TYR A 251 -0.74 21.89 -13.02
C TYR A 251 -0.26 20.51 -13.49
N GLU A 252 -1.13 19.76 -14.14
CA GLU A 252 -0.68 18.63 -14.97
C GLU A 252 -0.05 19.19 -16.24
N THR A 253 1.26 18.98 -16.43
CA THR A 253 2.06 19.60 -17.50
C THR A 253 1.48 19.33 -18.89
N ALA A 254 1.03 18.10 -19.14
CA ALA A 254 0.55 17.68 -20.46
C ALA A 254 -0.76 18.38 -20.87
N THR A 255 -1.63 18.68 -19.91
CA THR A 255 -2.96 19.22 -20.17
C THR A 255 -3.08 20.71 -19.80
N GLY A 256 -2.18 21.23 -18.98
CA GLY A 256 -2.29 22.54 -18.35
C GLY A 256 -3.44 22.62 -17.35
N THR A 257 -3.97 21.48 -16.91
CA THR A 257 -5.10 21.44 -15.97
C THR A 257 -4.61 21.80 -14.58
N PHE A 258 -5.25 22.79 -13.96
CA PHE A 258 -5.02 23.14 -12.56
C PHE A 258 -5.40 21.96 -11.66
N ILE A 259 -4.48 21.58 -10.78
CA ILE A 259 -4.65 20.47 -9.84
C ILE A 259 -5.02 21.00 -8.45
N ALA A 260 -4.18 21.86 -7.88
CA ALA A 260 -4.33 22.46 -6.57
C ALA A 260 -3.32 23.60 -6.36
N SER A 261 -3.45 24.31 -5.25
CA SER A 261 -2.47 25.31 -4.76
C SER A 261 -1.90 24.84 -3.43
N GLY A 262 -0.70 25.31 -3.07
CA GLY A 262 -0.01 24.96 -1.82
C GLY A 262 1.44 24.52 -2.03
N ASP A 263 2.20 24.43 -0.95
CA ASP A 263 3.60 23.95 -0.97
C ASP A 263 3.71 22.46 -1.31
N SER A 264 2.59 21.75 -1.18
CA SER A 264 2.52 20.32 -1.35
C SER A 264 1.16 19.90 -1.87
N ILE A 265 1.15 18.83 -2.68
CA ILE A 265 -0.08 18.23 -3.22
C ILE A 265 -0.01 16.72 -3.12
N ILE A 266 -1.18 16.08 -3.03
CA ILE A 266 -1.30 14.62 -3.13
C ILE A 266 -1.89 14.30 -4.49
N VAL A 267 -1.16 13.50 -5.27
CA VAL A 267 -1.57 13.04 -6.60
C VAL A 267 -1.65 11.52 -6.65
N ASN A 268 -2.46 11.01 -7.57
CA ASN A 268 -2.54 9.58 -7.83
C ASN A 268 -2.70 9.29 -9.34
N PRO A 269 -1.63 9.40 -10.13
CA PRO A 269 -1.72 9.23 -11.57
C PRO A 269 -1.77 7.75 -12.00
N ALA A 270 -2.60 7.43 -12.99
CA ALA A 270 -2.72 6.08 -13.56
C ALA A 270 -1.67 5.78 -14.65
N VAL A 271 -0.95 6.80 -15.12
CA VAL A 271 0.12 6.72 -16.13
C VAL A 271 1.25 7.64 -15.69
N THR A 272 2.45 7.49 -16.24
CA THR A 272 3.53 8.46 -15.97
C THR A 272 3.07 9.87 -16.29
N THR A 273 3.07 10.74 -15.29
CA THR A 273 2.56 12.10 -15.37
C THR A 273 3.60 13.06 -14.81
N THR A 274 3.85 14.13 -15.56
CA THR A 274 4.65 15.28 -15.12
C THR A 274 3.70 16.37 -14.62
N TYR A 275 4.06 16.97 -13.50
CA TYR A 275 3.38 18.08 -12.88
C TYR A 275 4.29 19.31 -12.94
N THR A 276 3.72 20.43 -13.34
CA THR A 276 4.40 21.72 -13.33
C THR A 276 3.94 22.49 -12.10
N VAL A 277 4.89 22.99 -11.32
CA VAL A 277 4.63 23.96 -10.27
C VAL A 277 5.00 25.34 -10.77
N GLU A 278 4.15 26.33 -10.51
CA GLU A 278 4.34 27.71 -10.95
C GLU A 278 4.10 28.70 -9.80
N VAL A 279 4.94 29.73 -9.74
CA VAL A 279 4.75 30.94 -8.93
C VAL A 279 4.81 32.15 -9.86
N THR A 280 3.79 32.99 -9.80
CA THR A 280 3.78 34.28 -10.52
C THR A 280 4.36 35.36 -9.62
N LEU A 281 5.45 35.96 -10.07
CA LEU A 281 6.09 37.11 -9.43
C LEU A 281 5.29 38.39 -9.73
N CYS A 282 5.51 39.40 -8.90
CA CYS A 282 4.78 40.67 -8.94
C CYS A 282 5.03 41.46 -10.24
N ASP A 283 6.16 41.26 -10.91
CA ASP A 283 6.44 41.84 -12.23
C ASP A 283 5.75 41.10 -13.40
N GLY A 284 4.90 40.11 -13.07
CA GLY A 284 4.21 39.23 -14.01
C GLY A 284 5.07 38.08 -14.54
N THR A 285 6.32 37.94 -14.08
CA THR A 285 7.19 36.82 -14.45
C THR A 285 6.74 35.56 -13.74
N THR A 286 6.59 34.45 -14.46
CA THR A 286 6.36 33.15 -13.85
C THR A 286 7.69 32.41 -13.68
N VAL A 287 7.96 31.90 -12.49
CA VAL A 287 8.99 30.89 -12.26
C VAL A 287 8.31 29.54 -12.11
N SER A 288 8.88 28.51 -12.73
CA SER A 288 8.31 27.18 -12.72
C SER A 288 9.38 26.10 -12.64
N ASP A 289 8.96 24.93 -12.16
CA ASP A 289 9.72 23.69 -12.20
C ASP A 289 8.79 22.52 -12.46
N GLU A 290 9.36 21.38 -12.81
CA GLU A 290 8.61 20.17 -13.12
C GLU A 290 9.05 19.00 -12.23
N VAL A 291 8.09 18.19 -11.81
CA VAL A 291 8.33 16.92 -11.12
C VAL A 291 7.56 15.82 -11.82
N THR A 292 8.17 14.65 -11.96
CA THR A 292 7.56 13.51 -12.64
C THR A 292 7.28 12.36 -11.68
N VAL A 293 6.03 11.91 -11.68
CA VAL A 293 5.63 10.64 -11.09
C VAL A 293 5.62 9.60 -12.21
N THR A 294 6.61 8.72 -12.20
CA THR A 294 6.73 7.63 -13.17
C THR A 294 5.95 6.42 -12.68
N ILE A 295 5.03 5.91 -13.50
CA ILE A 295 4.35 4.64 -13.21
C ILE A 295 5.21 3.50 -13.73
N ALA A 296 5.62 2.62 -12.82
CA ALA A 296 6.39 1.42 -13.15
C ALA A 296 5.63 0.60 -14.21
N SER A 297 6.37 0.04 -15.18
CA SER A 297 5.74 -0.74 -16.25
C SER A 297 4.98 -1.92 -15.66
N PRO A 298 3.68 -2.10 -15.96
CA PRO A 298 2.95 -3.25 -15.45
C PRO A 298 3.60 -4.53 -15.98
N TYR A 299 3.77 -5.52 -15.10
CA TYR A 299 4.12 -6.88 -15.47
C TYR A 299 2.92 -7.80 -15.24
N GLU A 300 2.73 -8.75 -16.14
CA GLU A 300 1.76 -9.83 -15.95
C GLU A 300 2.49 -11.10 -15.55
N VAL A 301 1.94 -11.79 -14.55
CA VAL A 301 2.41 -13.10 -14.11
C VAL A 301 1.41 -14.16 -14.55
N ALA A 302 1.77 -14.90 -15.59
CA ALA A 302 1.09 -16.15 -15.92
C ALA A 302 1.72 -17.29 -15.11
N TYR A 303 0.98 -18.38 -14.90
CA TYR A 303 1.52 -19.55 -14.20
C TYR A 303 0.91 -20.86 -14.70
N SER A 304 1.63 -21.94 -14.44
CA SER A 304 1.12 -23.31 -14.56
C SER A 304 1.58 -24.12 -13.35
N GLN A 305 0.74 -25.05 -12.89
CA GLN A 305 1.09 -25.94 -11.79
C GLN A 305 0.88 -27.40 -12.17
N GLN A 306 1.68 -28.27 -11.57
CA GLN A 306 1.57 -29.71 -11.65
C GLN A 306 1.39 -30.28 -10.24
N ASN A 307 0.30 -31.00 -10.03
CA ASN A 307 0.06 -31.77 -8.82
C ASN A 307 0.85 -33.08 -8.83
N ILE A 308 1.04 -33.64 -7.64
CA ILE A 308 1.75 -34.91 -7.44
C ILE A 308 0.90 -36.06 -8.00
N LYS A 309 1.57 -37.02 -8.66
CA LYS A 309 0.90 -38.13 -9.36
C LYS A 309 0.75 -39.39 -8.52
N CYS A 310 1.73 -39.71 -7.66
CA CYS A 310 1.69 -40.85 -6.76
C CYS A 310 1.72 -40.37 -5.31
N TYR A 311 0.97 -41.04 -4.44
CA TYR A 311 0.98 -40.72 -3.01
C TYR A 311 2.40 -40.80 -2.43
N GLY A 312 2.82 -39.75 -1.73
CA GLY A 312 4.13 -39.66 -1.10
C GLY A 312 5.31 -39.33 -2.04
N ASP A 313 5.04 -39.05 -3.33
CA ASP A 313 6.04 -38.48 -4.23
C ASP A 313 6.19 -36.96 -4.00
N ASP A 314 7.39 -36.45 -4.29
CA ASP A 314 7.70 -35.02 -4.19
C ASP A 314 7.93 -34.44 -5.59
N ASN A 315 7.02 -34.68 -6.54
CA ASN A 315 7.20 -34.28 -7.95
C ASN A 315 6.22 -33.19 -8.43
N GLY A 316 5.63 -32.45 -7.49
CA GLY A 316 4.84 -31.26 -7.80
C GLY A 316 5.71 -30.13 -8.35
N SER A 317 5.12 -29.19 -9.10
CA SER A 317 5.84 -28.02 -9.61
C SER A 317 4.93 -26.82 -9.80
N ILE A 318 5.48 -25.62 -9.67
CA ILE A 318 4.84 -24.35 -10.02
C ILE A 318 5.80 -23.62 -10.96
N ASN A 319 5.34 -23.31 -12.16
CA ASN A 319 6.12 -22.53 -13.13
C ASN A 319 5.46 -21.18 -13.33
N LEU A 320 6.23 -20.11 -13.18
CA LEU A 320 5.80 -18.75 -13.43
C LEU A 320 6.25 -18.31 -14.83
N THR A 321 5.58 -17.30 -15.38
CA THR A 321 6.00 -16.67 -16.62
C THR A 321 5.71 -15.19 -16.54
N ILE A 322 6.77 -14.40 -16.39
CA ILE A 322 6.67 -12.94 -16.31
C ILE A 322 6.69 -12.35 -17.70
N THR A 323 5.74 -11.45 -18.00
CA THR A 323 5.70 -10.70 -19.26
C THR A 323 5.50 -9.21 -19.02
N GLY A 324 5.90 -8.38 -19.98
CA GLY A 324 5.73 -6.91 -19.94
C GLY A 324 6.95 -6.16 -19.40
N ASN A 325 7.66 -6.72 -18.43
CA ASN A 325 8.80 -6.07 -17.77
C ASN A 325 10.12 -6.83 -17.97
N ILE A 326 11.23 -6.07 -18.03
CA ILE A 326 12.61 -6.55 -18.23
C ILE A 326 13.50 -6.34 -16.98
N ASN A 327 12.99 -5.67 -15.95
CA ASN A 327 13.72 -5.39 -14.73
C ASN A 327 13.89 -6.67 -13.88
N PRO A 328 14.98 -6.79 -13.11
CA PRO A 328 15.16 -7.91 -12.18
C PRO A 328 14.02 -7.99 -11.16
N MET A 329 13.49 -9.19 -10.98
CA MET A 329 12.43 -9.53 -10.03
C MET A 329 13.00 -10.32 -8.85
N ILE A 330 12.46 -10.07 -7.66
CA ILE A 330 12.79 -10.77 -6.42
C ILE A 330 11.60 -11.68 -6.08
N PHE A 331 11.85 -12.98 -6.00
CA PHE A 331 10.86 -13.98 -5.61
C PHE A 331 11.04 -14.34 -4.14
N THR A 332 9.95 -14.29 -3.37
CA THR A 332 9.96 -14.73 -1.96
C THR A 332 8.85 -15.75 -1.77
N TRP A 333 9.22 -17.03 -1.79
CA TRP A 333 8.28 -18.13 -1.58
C TRP A 333 8.09 -18.46 -0.10
N SER A 334 6.91 -18.99 0.26
CA SER A 334 6.59 -19.47 1.62
C SER A 334 7.54 -20.57 2.11
N ASN A 335 8.12 -21.34 1.19
CA ASN A 335 9.12 -22.38 1.49
C ASN A 335 10.56 -21.81 1.60
N GLY A 336 10.74 -20.50 1.43
CA GLY A 336 12.04 -19.81 1.51
C GLY A 336 12.86 -19.82 0.21
N SER A 337 12.32 -20.36 -0.89
CA SER A 337 12.98 -20.29 -2.20
C SER A 337 13.00 -18.87 -2.75
N ALA A 338 14.03 -18.57 -3.55
CA ALA A 338 14.18 -17.33 -4.32
C ALA A 338 14.22 -17.56 -5.84
N GLU A 339 13.98 -18.79 -6.28
CA GLU A 339 13.87 -19.15 -7.69
C GLU A 339 12.50 -18.69 -8.26
N GLU A 340 12.46 -18.39 -9.56
CA GLU A 340 11.21 -18.06 -10.27
C GLU A 340 10.26 -19.26 -10.31
N ASP A 341 10.80 -20.42 -10.69
CA ASP A 341 10.07 -21.68 -10.79
C ASP A 341 10.39 -22.60 -9.61
N LEU A 342 9.38 -23.33 -9.13
CA LEU A 342 9.53 -24.37 -8.13
C LEU A 342 9.32 -25.76 -8.74
N SER A 343 10.26 -26.66 -8.49
CA SER A 343 10.15 -28.09 -8.77
C SER A 343 10.27 -28.90 -7.49
N ASP A 344 10.00 -30.20 -7.61
CA ASP A 344 10.17 -31.19 -6.56
C ASP A 344 9.38 -30.87 -5.26
N LEU A 345 8.14 -30.40 -5.44
CA LEU A 345 7.27 -29.96 -4.35
C LEU A 345 6.48 -31.12 -3.74
N THR A 346 6.39 -31.09 -2.40
CA THR A 346 5.49 -31.91 -1.59
C THR A 346 4.07 -31.33 -1.59
N PRO A 347 3.04 -32.09 -1.19
CA PRO A 347 1.67 -31.57 -1.08
C PRO A 347 1.59 -30.44 -0.05
N GLY A 348 0.84 -29.39 -0.35
CA GLY A 348 0.67 -28.24 0.53
C GLY A 348 0.35 -26.94 -0.20
N ASP A 349 0.21 -25.88 0.58
CA ASP A 349 -0.04 -24.52 0.09
C ASP A 349 1.27 -23.74 -0.04
N TYR A 350 1.44 -23.09 -1.19
CA TYR A 350 2.60 -22.29 -1.54
C TYR A 350 2.16 -20.88 -1.87
N THR A 351 2.90 -19.89 -1.37
CA THR A 351 2.63 -18.48 -1.67
C THR A 351 3.91 -17.85 -2.18
N VAL A 352 3.81 -16.91 -3.11
CA VAL A 352 4.95 -16.13 -3.59
C VAL A 352 4.61 -14.64 -3.54
N ASN A 353 5.54 -13.87 -3.00
CA ASN A 353 5.59 -12.43 -3.19
C ASN A 353 6.67 -12.12 -4.22
N ILE A 354 6.26 -11.56 -5.35
CA ILE A 354 7.12 -11.16 -6.46
C ILE A 354 7.28 -9.65 -6.36
N GLU A 355 8.50 -9.18 -6.15
CA GLU A 355 8.81 -7.77 -5.99
C GLU A 355 9.74 -7.30 -7.10
N GLU A 356 9.31 -6.28 -7.84
CA GLU A 356 10.18 -5.58 -8.78
C GLU A 356 11.17 -4.67 -8.04
N THR A 357 12.32 -4.39 -8.66
CA THR A 357 13.32 -3.43 -8.16
C THR A 357 12.75 -2.04 -7.83
N ASP A 358 11.69 -1.61 -8.52
CA ASP A 358 11.00 -0.34 -8.30
C ASP A 358 9.88 -0.42 -7.23
N GLY A 359 9.75 -1.55 -6.53
CA GLY A 359 8.92 -1.72 -5.34
C GLY A 359 7.52 -2.30 -5.57
N CYS A 360 7.11 -2.55 -6.82
CA CYS A 360 5.81 -3.16 -7.12
C CYS A 360 5.76 -4.63 -6.76
N LYS A 361 4.67 -5.04 -6.10
CA LYS A 361 4.51 -6.38 -5.54
C LYS A 361 3.29 -7.09 -6.10
N VAL A 362 3.46 -8.37 -6.43
CA VAL A 362 2.39 -9.30 -6.77
C VAL A 362 2.43 -10.47 -5.81
N TYR A 363 1.27 -10.83 -5.27
CA TYR A 363 1.10 -11.97 -4.38
C TYR A 363 0.24 -13.04 -5.06
N LEU A 364 0.75 -14.27 -5.11
CA LEU A 364 0.03 -15.43 -5.66
C LEU A 364 0.01 -16.57 -4.65
N GLU A 365 -1.06 -17.38 -4.72
CA GLU A 365 -1.27 -18.57 -3.88
C GLU A 365 -1.53 -19.79 -4.76
N PHE A 366 -0.95 -20.91 -4.37
CA PHE A 366 -1.04 -22.20 -5.06
C PHE A 366 -1.29 -23.31 -4.04
N THR A 367 -2.02 -24.35 -4.46
CA THR A 367 -2.17 -25.58 -3.68
C THR A 367 -1.69 -26.75 -4.53
N ILE A 368 -0.67 -27.46 -4.06
CA ILE A 368 -0.19 -28.72 -4.62
C ILE A 368 -0.89 -29.86 -3.89
N THR A 369 -1.62 -30.69 -4.64
CA THR A 369 -2.32 -31.85 -4.09
C THR A 369 -1.64 -33.15 -4.50
N GLU A 370 -1.92 -34.22 -3.77
CA GLU A 370 -1.59 -35.61 -4.13
C GLU A 370 -2.85 -36.49 -4.10
N PRO A 371 -2.88 -37.64 -4.78
CA PRO A 371 -3.94 -38.62 -4.61
C PRO A 371 -3.88 -39.31 -3.23
N GLY A 372 -4.93 -40.03 -2.86
CA GLY A 372 -4.88 -40.92 -1.69
C GLY A 372 -3.92 -42.08 -1.90
N GLU A 373 -3.40 -42.68 -0.82
CA GLU A 373 -2.54 -43.86 -0.88
C GLU A 373 -3.23 -45.01 -1.63
N LEU A 374 -2.56 -45.57 -2.65
CA LEU A 374 -3.07 -46.73 -3.37
C LEU A 374 -2.97 -47.97 -2.48
N THR A 375 -4.12 -48.60 -2.23
CA THR A 375 -4.25 -49.80 -1.39
C THR A 375 -4.84 -50.95 -2.19
N LEU A 376 -4.46 -52.18 -1.84
CA LEU A 376 -4.93 -53.40 -2.48
C LEU A 376 -5.32 -54.43 -1.42
N ASP A 377 -6.59 -54.83 -1.42
CA ASP A 377 -7.17 -55.79 -0.49
C ASP A 377 -7.81 -56.97 -1.23
N THR A 378 -7.95 -58.11 -0.54
CA THR A 378 -8.74 -59.24 -1.04
C THR A 378 -10.19 -59.15 -0.61
N ILE A 379 -11.12 -59.20 -1.57
CA ILE A 379 -12.57 -59.31 -1.32
C ILE A 379 -12.97 -60.78 -1.10
N GLY A 380 -12.33 -61.70 -1.82
CA GLY A 380 -12.63 -63.13 -1.72
C GLY A 380 -11.51 -64.01 -2.26
N THR A 381 -11.35 -65.18 -1.66
CA THR A 381 -10.40 -66.21 -2.10
C THR A 381 -11.04 -67.59 -1.97
N MET A 382 -10.60 -68.53 -2.81
CA MET A 382 -10.95 -69.95 -2.67
C MET A 382 -9.73 -70.82 -2.95
N ASP A 383 -9.44 -71.70 -1.99
CA ASP A 383 -8.44 -72.75 -2.12
C ASP A 383 -8.91 -73.83 -3.11
N ILE A 384 -7.94 -74.58 -3.64
CA ILE A 384 -8.17 -75.60 -4.65
C ILE A 384 -8.92 -76.77 -3.99
N THR A 385 -9.99 -77.27 -4.61
CA THR A 385 -10.86 -78.27 -3.95
C THR A 385 -10.33 -79.70 -4.01
N CYS A 386 -9.44 -80.01 -4.96
CA CYS A 386 -8.88 -81.35 -5.19
C CYS A 386 -7.37 -81.28 -5.42
N PHE A 387 -6.60 -82.25 -4.94
CA PHE A 387 -5.16 -82.31 -5.20
C PHE A 387 -4.87 -82.28 -6.72
N GLY A 388 -4.05 -81.33 -7.16
CA GLY A 388 -3.71 -81.12 -8.57
C GLY A 388 -4.80 -80.41 -9.39
N GLY A 389 -5.85 -79.91 -8.75
CA GLY A 389 -6.89 -79.08 -9.36
C GLY A 389 -6.42 -77.65 -9.66
N TYR A 390 -7.28 -76.92 -10.36
CA TYR A 390 -7.03 -75.54 -10.80
C TYR A 390 -8.28 -74.65 -10.59
N ASP A 391 -9.12 -74.96 -9.61
CA ASP A 391 -10.38 -74.25 -9.40
C ASP A 391 -10.28 -73.09 -8.40
N GLY A 392 -9.06 -72.74 -7.95
CA GLY A 392 -8.84 -71.61 -7.06
C GLY A 392 -9.15 -70.27 -7.71
N TYR A 393 -9.51 -69.28 -6.88
CA TYR A 393 -9.66 -67.89 -7.32
C TYR A 393 -9.19 -66.88 -6.27
N ILE A 394 -8.84 -65.69 -6.73
CA ILE A 394 -8.52 -64.52 -5.92
C ILE A 394 -9.26 -63.32 -6.52
N PHE A 395 -10.05 -62.63 -5.72
CA PHE A 395 -10.79 -61.43 -6.13
C PHE A 395 -10.36 -60.23 -5.28
N LEU A 396 -9.92 -59.16 -5.93
CA LEU A 396 -9.28 -58.00 -5.32
C LEU A 396 -10.16 -56.74 -5.35
N ASN A 397 -9.91 -55.85 -4.38
CA ASN A 397 -10.37 -54.47 -4.36
C ASN A 397 -9.16 -53.54 -4.31
N ALA A 398 -9.14 -52.51 -5.16
CA ALA A 398 -8.19 -51.41 -5.04
C ALA A 398 -8.92 -50.12 -4.65
N ASP A 399 -8.29 -49.31 -3.80
CA ASP A 399 -8.80 -48.00 -3.37
C ASP A 399 -7.66 -46.99 -3.27
N GLY A 400 -7.96 -45.69 -3.33
CA GLY A 400 -6.95 -44.63 -3.45
C GLY A 400 -6.30 -44.53 -4.84
N GLY A 401 -5.13 -43.89 -4.97
CA GLY A 401 -4.49 -43.63 -6.27
C GLY A 401 -5.39 -42.89 -7.26
N ILE A 402 -5.08 -43.01 -8.56
CA ILE A 402 -5.87 -42.40 -9.64
C ILE A 402 -6.33 -43.46 -10.65
N GLN A 403 -7.65 -43.63 -10.78
CA GLN A 403 -8.25 -44.56 -11.75
C GLN A 403 -7.97 -44.19 -13.22
N PRO A 404 -8.05 -45.16 -14.17
CA PRO A 404 -8.33 -46.59 -13.97
C PRO A 404 -7.19 -47.38 -13.32
N TYR A 405 -7.52 -48.53 -12.73
CA TYR A 405 -6.54 -49.48 -12.20
C TYR A 405 -6.30 -50.63 -13.18
N SER A 406 -5.10 -51.19 -13.15
CA SER A 406 -4.74 -52.43 -13.80
C SER A 406 -4.11 -53.38 -12.79
N PHE A 407 -4.32 -54.68 -12.97
CA PHE A 407 -3.91 -55.73 -12.05
C PHE A 407 -3.03 -56.74 -12.77
N THR A 408 -2.07 -57.33 -12.06
CA THR A 408 -1.28 -58.46 -12.55
C THR A 408 -1.08 -59.49 -11.46
N ILE A 409 -0.82 -60.72 -11.88
CA ILE A 409 -0.46 -61.84 -11.04
C ILE A 409 0.96 -62.25 -11.38
N ASN A 410 1.84 -62.30 -10.36
CA ASN A 410 3.26 -62.64 -10.49
C ASN A 410 4.01 -61.84 -11.58
N GLU A 411 3.60 -60.58 -11.81
CA GLU A 411 4.16 -59.70 -12.85
C GLU A 411 3.99 -60.22 -14.30
N ASP A 412 3.01 -61.10 -14.56
CA ASP A 412 2.80 -61.71 -15.87
C ASP A 412 2.14 -60.75 -16.88
N LEU A 413 0.81 -60.74 -16.96
CA LEU A 413 0.03 -59.91 -17.88
C LEU A 413 -0.88 -58.99 -17.09
N TRP A 414 -0.81 -57.70 -17.40
CA TRP A 414 -1.71 -56.68 -16.86
C TRP A 414 -3.10 -56.79 -17.47
N GLN A 415 -4.12 -56.68 -16.63
CA GLN A 415 -5.53 -56.71 -17.00
C GLN A 415 -6.37 -55.75 -16.15
N ASP A 416 -7.51 -55.30 -16.65
CA ASP A 416 -8.40 -54.39 -15.91
C ASP A 416 -9.33 -55.13 -14.93
N ASP A 417 -9.43 -56.46 -15.04
CA ASP A 417 -10.25 -57.31 -14.17
C ASP A 417 -9.49 -57.68 -12.89
N SER A 418 -10.09 -57.38 -11.74
CA SER A 418 -9.52 -57.69 -10.42
C SER A 418 -9.82 -59.13 -9.96
N ASN A 419 -10.52 -59.93 -10.77
CA ASN A 419 -10.82 -61.34 -10.51
C ASN A 419 -9.91 -62.29 -11.29
N PHE A 420 -9.10 -63.06 -10.55
CA PHE A 420 -8.23 -64.10 -11.09
C PHE A 420 -8.83 -65.46 -10.78
N THR A 421 -9.16 -66.23 -11.83
CA THR A 421 -9.74 -67.57 -11.73
C THR A 421 -8.82 -68.62 -12.33
N GLU A 422 -9.20 -69.89 -12.19
CA GLU A 422 -8.46 -71.04 -12.73
C GLU A 422 -7.05 -71.22 -12.13
N LEU A 423 -6.89 -70.86 -10.85
CA LEU A 423 -5.61 -70.88 -10.14
C LEU A 423 -5.33 -72.25 -9.49
N ILE A 424 -4.04 -72.61 -9.44
CA ILE A 424 -3.53 -73.82 -8.76
C ILE A 424 -3.01 -73.49 -7.36
N ALA A 425 -2.74 -74.49 -6.53
CA ALA A 425 -2.14 -74.22 -5.22
C ALA A 425 -0.72 -73.63 -5.37
N GLY A 426 -0.45 -72.55 -4.65
CA GLY A 426 0.79 -71.79 -4.78
C GLY A 426 0.77 -70.45 -4.06
N ASN A 427 1.89 -69.74 -4.16
CA ASN A 427 2.04 -68.38 -3.68
C ASN A 427 1.88 -67.42 -4.85
N TYR A 428 1.05 -66.40 -4.67
CA TYR A 428 0.74 -65.39 -5.68
C TYR A 428 1.12 -64.01 -5.15
N ILE A 429 1.84 -63.24 -5.95
CA ILE A 429 2.05 -61.80 -5.74
C ILE A 429 1.11 -61.08 -6.68
N LEU A 430 0.13 -60.38 -6.12
CA LEU A 430 -0.85 -59.62 -6.89
C LEU A 430 -0.46 -58.15 -6.79
N THR A 431 -0.25 -57.52 -7.93
CA THR A 431 0.11 -56.10 -8.01
C THR A 431 -1.03 -55.34 -8.67
N VAL A 432 -1.34 -54.16 -8.15
CA VAL A 432 -2.22 -53.18 -8.80
C VAL A 432 -1.40 -51.94 -9.15
N SER A 433 -1.66 -51.39 -10.32
CA SER A 433 -1.12 -50.13 -10.81
C SER A 433 -2.27 -49.18 -11.11
N ASP A 434 -2.10 -47.91 -10.75
CA ASP A 434 -3.04 -46.86 -11.11
C ASP A 434 -2.72 -46.25 -12.50
N ASN A 435 -3.48 -45.24 -12.93
CA ASN A 435 -3.35 -44.62 -14.25
C ASN A 435 -2.04 -43.84 -14.46
N TYR A 436 -1.34 -43.47 -13.38
CA TYR A 436 -0.05 -42.81 -13.46
C TYR A 436 1.14 -43.76 -13.22
N GLY A 437 0.87 -45.06 -13.04
CA GLY A 437 1.88 -46.10 -12.85
C GLY A 437 2.33 -46.24 -11.40
N CYS A 438 1.53 -45.80 -10.44
CA CYS A 438 1.81 -45.99 -9.02
C CYS A 438 1.37 -47.41 -8.63
N ASP A 439 2.27 -48.20 -8.05
CA ASP A 439 2.06 -49.62 -7.81
C ASP A 439 2.02 -49.99 -6.31
N THR A 440 1.16 -50.95 -5.96
CA THR A 440 1.21 -51.65 -4.66
C THR A 440 0.90 -53.13 -4.85
N PHE A 441 1.25 -53.98 -3.90
CA PHE A 441 1.08 -55.43 -4.02
C PHE A 441 0.66 -56.12 -2.72
N ILE A 442 0.02 -57.28 -2.88
CA ILE A 442 -0.32 -58.21 -1.80
C ILE A 442 0.14 -59.62 -2.14
N ALA A 443 0.56 -60.39 -1.14
CA ALA A 443 0.95 -61.79 -1.29
C ALA A 443 -0.13 -62.72 -0.71
N ILE A 444 -0.63 -63.65 -1.53
CA ILE A 444 -1.68 -64.61 -1.18
C ILE A 444 -1.19 -66.04 -1.39
N ILE A 445 -1.58 -66.96 -0.51
CA ILE A 445 -1.26 -68.38 -0.62
C ILE A 445 -2.57 -69.13 -0.83
N LEU A 446 -2.68 -69.86 -1.95
CA LEU A 446 -3.74 -70.83 -2.16
C LEU A 446 -3.24 -72.23 -1.81
N THR A 447 -4.00 -72.95 -1.00
CA THR A 447 -3.70 -74.31 -0.60
C THR A 447 -4.54 -75.32 -1.39
N GLN A 448 -4.14 -76.60 -1.32
CA GLN A 448 -4.91 -77.73 -1.84
C GLN A 448 -4.94 -78.86 -0.80
N PRO A 449 -5.93 -79.77 -0.88
CA PRO A 449 -5.91 -81.01 -0.11
C PRO A 449 -4.63 -81.82 -0.33
N VAL A 450 -4.28 -82.63 0.66
CA VAL A 450 -3.18 -83.60 0.55
C VAL A 450 -3.55 -84.68 -0.46
N GLU A 451 -2.58 -85.13 -1.25
CA GLU A 451 -2.75 -86.24 -2.18
C GLU A 451 -3.24 -87.51 -1.46
N VAL A 452 -4.30 -88.12 -2.02
CA VAL A 452 -4.76 -89.42 -1.59
C VAL A 452 -3.88 -90.49 -2.25
N THR A 453 -3.19 -91.27 -1.43
CA THR A 453 -2.39 -92.40 -1.86
C THR A 453 -3.02 -93.69 -1.35
N VAL A 454 -2.87 -94.77 -2.10
CA VAL A 454 -3.29 -96.12 -1.71
C VAL A 454 -2.15 -97.09 -2.05
N GLU A 455 -1.62 -97.78 -1.05
CA GLU A 455 -0.60 -98.80 -1.21
C GLU A 455 -1.21 -100.16 -0.82
N ALA A 456 -1.39 -101.04 -1.80
CA ALA A 456 -1.56 -102.46 -1.54
C ALA A 456 -0.18 -102.99 -1.13
N GLY A 457 -0.08 -103.59 0.05
CA GLY A 457 1.19 -104.03 0.62
C GLY A 457 2.00 -105.00 -0.26
N LYS A 458 3.11 -105.53 0.27
CA LYS A 458 4.04 -106.37 -0.50
C LYS A 458 3.36 -107.55 -1.19
N ASN A 459 3.86 -107.90 -2.37
CA ASN A 459 3.51 -109.15 -3.05
C ASN A 459 3.73 -110.37 -2.14
N LEU A 460 2.75 -111.26 -2.07
CA LEU A 460 2.77 -112.46 -1.25
C LEU A 460 2.84 -113.72 -2.13
N VAL A 461 3.52 -114.76 -1.63
CA VAL A 461 3.50 -116.11 -2.22
C VAL A 461 2.82 -117.02 -1.22
N ILE A 462 1.64 -117.55 -1.60
CA ILE A 462 0.81 -118.39 -0.74
C ILE A 462 0.87 -119.82 -1.28
N PRO A 463 1.14 -120.85 -0.44
CA PRO A 463 1.08 -122.24 -0.85
C PRO A 463 -0.36 -122.65 -1.19
N TYR A 464 -0.54 -123.61 -2.09
CA TYR A 464 -1.86 -124.07 -2.53
C TYR A 464 -2.75 -124.49 -1.33
N GLY A 465 -3.91 -123.84 -1.20
CA GLY A 465 -4.85 -124.03 -0.09
C GLY A 465 -4.52 -123.29 1.21
N GLY A 466 -3.50 -122.43 1.20
CA GLY A 466 -3.16 -121.52 2.29
C GLY A 466 -3.90 -120.19 2.21
N PHE A 467 -3.77 -119.36 3.24
CA PHE A 467 -4.41 -118.05 3.33
C PHE A 467 -3.38 -117.01 3.79
N ALA A 468 -3.54 -115.75 3.39
CA ALA A 468 -2.72 -114.64 3.88
C ALA A 468 -3.49 -113.33 3.95
N ASN A 469 -3.20 -112.50 4.94
CA ASN A 469 -3.77 -111.15 5.02
C ASN A 469 -3.08 -110.23 4.02
N ILE A 470 -3.88 -109.58 3.18
CA ILE A 470 -3.45 -108.44 2.38
C ILE A 470 -3.90 -107.16 3.06
N ASN A 471 -3.11 -106.10 2.94
CA ASN A 471 -3.39 -104.82 3.60
C ASN A 471 -3.38 -103.70 2.57
N ALA A 472 -4.30 -102.75 2.71
CA ALA A 472 -4.25 -101.47 2.03
C ALA A 472 -3.90 -100.38 3.05
N ILE A 473 -2.91 -99.56 2.74
CA ILE A 473 -2.59 -98.36 3.52
C ILE A 473 -3.01 -97.16 2.66
N THR A 474 -3.84 -96.26 3.19
CA THR A 474 -4.26 -95.04 2.49
C THR A 474 -4.12 -93.80 3.35
N THR A 475 -3.88 -92.66 2.70
CA THR A 475 -3.90 -91.34 3.34
C THR A 475 -5.29 -90.71 3.41
N ALA A 476 -6.32 -91.31 2.81
CA ALA A 476 -7.70 -90.77 2.85
C ALA A 476 -8.32 -90.82 4.26
N SER A 477 -9.01 -89.74 4.66
CA SER A 477 -9.78 -89.69 5.90
C SER A 477 -10.93 -88.66 5.81
N PRO A 478 -12.22 -89.04 6.00
CA PRO A 478 -12.70 -90.41 6.16
C PRO A 478 -12.52 -91.25 4.89
N ILE A 479 -12.53 -92.57 5.04
CA ILE A 479 -12.53 -93.48 3.90
C ILE A 479 -13.99 -93.70 3.52
N ASP A 480 -14.36 -93.29 2.31
CA ASP A 480 -15.72 -93.53 1.79
C ASP A 480 -15.89 -94.99 1.35
N GLU A 481 -14.98 -95.50 0.51
CA GLU A 481 -15.04 -96.87 -0.03
C GLU A 481 -13.63 -97.40 -0.34
N ILE A 482 -13.40 -98.69 -0.09
CA ILE A 482 -12.24 -99.45 -0.58
C ILE A 482 -12.79 -100.57 -1.46
N ILE A 483 -12.17 -100.84 -2.60
CA ILE A 483 -12.56 -101.96 -3.46
C ILE A 483 -11.32 -102.73 -3.85
N TRP A 484 -11.26 -104.00 -3.44
CA TRP A 484 -10.22 -104.93 -3.89
C TRP A 484 -10.64 -105.63 -5.20
N SER A 485 -9.71 -105.68 -6.16
CA SER A 485 -9.92 -106.35 -7.45
C SER A 485 -8.69 -107.20 -7.83
N PRO A 486 -8.88 -108.47 -8.23
CA PRO A 486 -10.15 -109.19 -8.34
C PRO A 486 -10.77 -109.52 -6.95
N PRO A 487 -12.11 -109.64 -6.85
CA PRO A 487 -12.78 -109.93 -5.58
C PRO A 487 -12.73 -111.42 -5.19
N GLU A 488 -12.44 -112.32 -6.13
CA GLU A 488 -12.43 -113.75 -5.87
C GLU A 488 -11.30 -114.16 -4.91
N GLY A 489 -11.63 -114.99 -3.91
CA GLY A 489 -10.67 -115.48 -2.92
C GLY A 489 -10.41 -114.51 -1.77
N LEU A 490 -11.16 -113.40 -1.65
CA LEU A 490 -11.05 -112.46 -0.53
C LEU A 490 -12.15 -112.69 0.51
N SER A 491 -11.81 -112.56 1.80
CA SER A 491 -12.77 -112.67 2.90
C SER A 491 -13.79 -111.51 2.95
N CYS A 492 -13.43 -110.35 2.40
CA CYS A 492 -14.28 -109.18 2.20
C CYS A 492 -13.71 -108.34 1.04
N ILE A 493 -14.57 -107.63 0.32
CA ILE A 493 -14.19 -106.85 -0.88
C ILE A 493 -13.95 -105.37 -0.57
N ASP A 494 -14.50 -104.90 0.54
CA ASP A 494 -14.60 -103.49 0.94
C ASP A 494 -13.93 -103.17 2.28
N CYS A 495 -13.28 -104.17 2.88
CA CYS A 495 -12.51 -103.99 4.09
C CYS A 495 -11.06 -103.60 3.78
N LEU A 496 -10.44 -102.90 4.72
CA LEU A 496 -9.06 -102.40 4.56
C LEU A 496 -8.02 -103.54 4.45
N ASN A 497 -8.25 -104.64 5.19
CA ASN A 497 -7.31 -105.75 5.31
C ASN A 497 -8.03 -107.12 5.17
N PRO A 498 -8.40 -107.57 3.96
CA PRO A 498 -9.00 -108.88 3.75
C PRO A 498 -7.99 -110.01 3.85
N GLU A 499 -8.49 -111.21 4.12
CA GLU A 499 -7.73 -112.45 3.98
C GLU A 499 -7.91 -112.99 2.55
N ALA A 500 -6.79 -113.21 1.85
CA ALA A 500 -6.73 -113.81 0.52
C ALA A 500 -6.44 -115.32 0.62
N SER A 501 -7.17 -116.14 -0.14
CA SER A 501 -7.15 -117.61 -0.12
C SER A 501 -6.75 -118.24 -1.45
#